data_AF-A0A936JQG1-F1
#
_entry.id   AF-A0A936JQG1-F1
#
_cell.length_a   1.000
_cell.length_b   1.000
_cell.length_c   1.000
_cell.angle_alpha   90.00
_cell.angle_beta   90.00
_cell.angle_gamma   90.00
#
_symmetry.space_group_name_H-M   'P 1'
#
loop_
_entity.id
_entity.type
_entity.pdbx_description
1 polymer ?
#
loop_
_entity_poly.entity_id
_entity_poly.type
_entity_poly.pdbx_seq_one_letter_code
_entity_poly.pdbx_strand_id
1 'polypeptide(L)'
;MLGLGFRTRQTLWTNLASAAGTGSLCVAMTMLSAGCDSKSLPPAPTTATSSAVAQASPSASASAATVVATAPAKTAEAAPSAENQPAAATVSDEMPSLEEFGPAKEIRVSGSSALGCETKLVKGWLRVICNETKQGGKPVALTVKTGDVPGKTKVTVREGEVLQLYTPIADGTRLEAELEWSDGKSTLTIDRASGTRDEDVSGSFSGSRSHPLPKEVEANGKPAVVNGAVELGCNVFTLNDWIMVQCGTQSALAGKPKGIEVVRGKKEGSTKIWVTNGAIMTLLTPFAAGSEIEATFEWTTIGKKTLNLSWPAGAALPTRVGGFDGFADIPGREEFANAEMVNIERGLANNCTSKMTRGWMRIACSATNSSGGKPKKIELVKGAKPEDARIETPDGAMNLTVKVGAGTDLEALFTWSDKSHKLIVQWPEGESRPAVLGRFEDAK
;
A
#
# COMPACT_ATOMS: atom_id res chain seq x y z
N MET A 1 -30.80 27.91 -50.45
CA MET A 1 -29.61 27.20 -50.98
C MET A 1 -28.45 27.57 -50.07
N LEU A 2 -27.75 26.73 -49.33
CA LEU A 2 -27.59 25.27 -49.25
C LEU A 2 -27.42 24.93 -47.76
N GLY A 3 -28.15 23.93 -47.28
CA GLY A 3 -27.87 23.28 -45.99
C GLY A 3 -26.89 22.14 -46.21
N LEU A 4 -25.86 22.06 -45.37
CA LEU A 4 -24.94 20.91 -45.32
C LEU A 4 -24.98 20.32 -43.91
N GLY A 5 -25.61 19.15 -43.82
CA GLY A 5 -25.70 18.34 -42.62
C GLY A 5 -24.42 17.57 -42.35
N PHE A 6 -24.00 17.56 -41.08
CA PHE A 6 -22.98 16.65 -40.59
C PHE A 6 -23.63 15.33 -40.16
N ARG A 7 -23.29 14.26 -40.87
CA ARG A 7 -23.69 12.87 -40.57
C ARG A 7 -22.84 12.33 -39.41
N THR A 8 -23.52 11.93 -38.34
CA THR A 8 -23.03 11.10 -37.24
C THR A 8 -22.74 9.68 -37.75
N ARG A 9 -21.52 9.17 -37.56
CA ARG A 9 -21.22 7.72 -37.71
C ARG A 9 -21.18 7.09 -36.32
N GLN A 10 -22.27 6.43 -35.93
CA GLN A 10 -22.26 5.42 -34.87
C GLN A 10 -21.64 4.14 -35.44
N THR A 11 -20.63 3.60 -34.75
CA THR A 11 -20.11 2.26 -35.00
C THR A 11 -20.69 1.32 -33.95
N LEU A 12 -21.64 0.49 -34.37
CA LEU A 12 -22.14 -0.68 -33.66
C LEU A 12 -21.05 -1.74 -33.62
N TRP A 13 -20.71 -2.23 -32.44
CA TRP A 13 -20.06 -3.53 -32.25
C TRP A 13 -20.97 -4.38 -31.37
N THR A 14 -21.57 -5.40 -31.99
CA THR A 14 -22.32 -6.46 -31.33
C THR A 14 -21.56 -7.77 -31.44
N ASN A 15 -21.49 -8.45 -30.30
CA ASN A 15 -21.51 -9.90 -30.07
C ASN A 15 -20.36 -10.77 -30.61
N LEU A 16 -19.70 -11.47 -29.69
CA LEU A 16 -19.57 -12.93 -29.78
C LEU A 16 -19.40 -13.55 -28.39
N ALA A 17 -20.46 -14.26 -28.00
CA ALA A 17 -20.47 -15.22 -26.90
C ALA A 17 -19.69 -16.48 -27.32
N SER A 18 -18.92 -17.03 -26.38
CA SER A 18 -18.34 -18.37 -26.48
C SER A 18 -18.56 -19.07 -25.13
N ALA A 19 -19.49 -20.02 -25.16
CA ALA A 19 -19.71 -21.03 -24.12
C ALA A 19 -18.96 -22.33 -24.50
N ALA A 20 -18.45 -23.03 -23.49
CA ALA A 20 -17.93 -24.41 -23.40
C ALA A 20 -16.57 -24.41 -22.69
N GLY A 21 -16.23 -25.28 -21.74
CA GLY A 21 -16.85 -26.49 -21.23
C GLY A 21 -16.24 -26.83 -19.85
N THR A 22 -17.00 -27.48 -18.98
CA THR A 22 -16.82 -28.89 -18.57
C THR A 22 -15.41 -29.27 -18.13
N GLY A 23 -15.26 -29.49 -16.81
CA GLY A 23 -14.04 -30.03 -16.21
C GLY A 23 -14.20 -30.25 -14.70
N SER A 24 -15.22 -31.01 -14.31
CA SER A 24 -15.41 -31.48 -12.94
C SER A 24 -14.39 -32.59 -12.63
N LEU A 25 -13.44 -32.32 -11.74
CA LEU A 25 -12.58 -33.33 -11.12
C LEU A 25 -12.99 -33.42 -9.64
N CYS A 26 -13.90 -34.35 -9.34
CA CYS A 26 -14.13 -34.82 -7.97
C CYS A 26 -12.97 -35.73 -7.57
N VAL A 27 -12.06 -35.22 -6.76
CA VAL A 27 -11.13 -36.05 -5.99
C VAL A 27 -11.88 -36.51 -4.74
N ALA A 28 -12.32 -37.77 -4.75
CA ALA A 28 -12.81 -38.46 -3.56
C ALA A 28 -11.62 -38.73 -2.64
N MET A 29 -11.52 -38.00 -1.52
CA MET A 29 -10.54 -38.25 -0.47
C MET A 29 -11.26 -38.82 0.75
N THR A 30 -11.27 -40.15 0.82
CA THR A 30 -11.72 -40.94 1.96
C THR A 30 -10.65 -40.85 3.04
N MET A 31 -10.94 -40.21 4.18
CA MET A 31 -10.09 -40.24 5.36
C MET A 31 -10.91 -40.60 6.60
N LEU A 32 -10.35 -41.57 7.32
CA LEU A 32 -10.89 -42.33 8.43
C LEU A 32 -11.37 -41.47 9.61
N SER A 33 -12.52 -41.84 10.15
CA SER A 33 -13.01 -41.52 11.48
C SER A 33 -12.19 -42.27 12.54
N ALA A 34 -11.40 -41.55 13.34
CA ALA A 34 -10.92 -42.03 14.63
C ALA A 34 -11.73 -41.32 15.72
N GLY A 35 -12.56 -42.09 16.42
CA GLY A 35 -13.27 -41.65 17.61
C GLY A 35 -12.32 -41.48 18.79
N CYS A 36 -12.47 -40.37 19.51
CA CYS A 36 -12.00 -40.24 20.88
C CYS A 36 -13.16 -39.71 21.72
N ASP A 37 -13.83 -40.65 22.37
CA ASP A 37 -14.56 -40.45 23.60
C ASP A 37 -13.70 -39.65 24.60
N SER A 38 -14.25 -38.58 25.17
CA SER A 38 -13.70 -38.00 26.39
C SER A 38 -14.82 -37.60 27.32
N LYS A 39 -14.94 -38.46 28.33
CA LYS A 39 -15.80 -38.40 29.50
C LYS A 39 -15.81 -37.03 30.17
N SER A 40 -17.03 -36.63 30.49
CA SER A 40 -17.44 -35.75 31.58
C SER A 40 -16.72 -36.07 32.91
N LEU A 41 -16.22 -35.03 33.58
CA LEU A 41 -16.06 -34.99 35.04
C LEU A 41 -16.59 -33.64 35.59
N PRO A 42 -17.21 -33.63 36.78
CA PRO A 42 -17.91 -32.49 37.37
C PRO A 42 -17.00 -31.50 38.12
N PRO A 43 -17.51 -30.31 38.51
CA PRO A 43 -16.71 -29.21 39.05
C PRO A 43 -16.66 -29.22 40.58
N ALA A 44 -15.57 -28.68 41.15
CA ALA A 44 -15.55 -28.18 42.53
C ALA A 44 -14.38 -27.18 42.73
N PRO A 45 -14.50 -26.27 43.70
CA PRO A 45 -13.94 -24.92 43.66
C PRO A 45 -12.59 -24.83 44.40
N THR A 46 -11.93 -23.67 44.37
CA THR A 46 -11.49 -22.91 45.57
C THR A 46 -10.57 -21.74 45.18
N THR A 47 -10.93 -20.59 45.73
CA THR A 47 -10.20 -19.33 45.94
C THR A 47 -8.72 -19.50 46.34
N ALA A 48 -7.84 -18.67 45.78
CA ALA A 48 -6.71 -18.09 46.53
C ALA A 48 -6.14 -16.84 45.83
N THR A 49 -6.34 -15.72 46.49
CA THR A 49 -5.57 -14.47 46.42
C THR A 49 -4.08 -14.75 46.69
N SER A 50 -3.15 -14.17 45.93
CA SER A 50 -1.90 -13.64 46.49
C SER A 50 -1.17 -12.73 45.50
N SER A 51 -1.03 -11.48 45.91
CA SER A 51 -0.11 -10.49 45.36
C SER A 51 1.33 -10.87 45.70
N ALA A 52 2.27 -10.72 44.77
CA ALA A 52 3.67 -10.48 45.12
C ALA A 52 4.38 -9.70 44.02
N VAL A 53 4.76 -8.48 44.39
CA VAL A 53 5.68 -7.58 43.71
C VAL A 53 7.11 -8.10 43.92
N ALA A 54 7.92 -8.16 42.85
CA ALA A 54 9.38 -8.20 42.91
C ALA A 54 9.90 -7.58 41.59
N GLN A 55 10.29 -6.30 41.59
CA GLN A 55 11.58 -5.76 42.03
C GLN A 55 12.71 -6.09 41.04
N ALA A 56 13.17 -5.03 40.39
CA ALA A 56 14.25 -5.00 39.41
C ALA A 56 15.62 -5.37 40.02
N SER A 57 16.51 -5.88 39.16
CA SER A 57 17.92 -5.49 39.22
C SER A 57 18.61 -5.60 37.85
N PRO A 58 19.56 -4.69 37.56
CA PRO A 58 20.28 -4.61 36.31
C PRO A 58 21.49 -5.55 36.33
N SER A 59 21.84 -6.12 35.18
CA SER A 59 23.15 -6.76 34.99
C SER A 59 23.91 -6.00 33.93
N ALA A 60 24.97 -5.33 34.38
CA ALA A 60 25.98 -4.67 33.57
C ALA A 60 27.11 -5.65 33.25
N SER A 61 27.90 -5.28 32.23
CA SER A 61 29.25 -5.78 31.92
C SER A 61 29.38 -7.20 31.39
N ALA A 62 29.84 -7.32 30.14
CA ALA A 62 31.25 -7.65 29.93
C ALA A 62 31.68 -7.56 28.44
N SER A 63 32.89 -7.04 28.28
CA SER A 63 33.93 -7.45 27.35
C SER A 63 33.70 -7.33 25.84
N ALA A 64 34.25 -6.23 25.34
CA ALA A 64 34.89 -6.16 24.04
C ALA A 64 35.93 -7.27 23.87
N ALA A 65 35.76 -8.11 22.85
CA ALA A 65 36.81 -8.97 22.32
C ALA A 65 37.28 -8.36 20.98
N THR A 66 38.42 -7.68 21.03
CA THR A 66 39.19 -7.27 19.86
C THR A 66 39.74 -8.52 19.18
N VAL A 67 39.14 -8.94 18.06
CA VAL A 67 39.70 -9.98 17.21
C VAL A 67 40.72 -9.33 16.28
N VAL A 68 42.01 -9.54 16.60
CA VAL A 68 43.14 -9.19 15.74
C VAL A 68 43.08 -10.10 14.51
N ALA A 69 42.56 -9.58 13.40
CA ALA A 69 42.59 -10.27 12.11
C ALA A 69 44.03 -10.31 11.59
N THR A 70 44.57 -11.52 11.54
CA THR A 70 45.89 -11.84 11.00
C THR A 70 45.90 -11.55 9.49
N ALA A 71 46.78 -10.64 9.08
CA ALA A 71 46.98 -10.29 7.67
C ALA A 71 47.48 -11.51 6.87
N PRO A 72 46.80 -11.93 5.79
CA PRO A 72 47.36 -12.94 4.89
C PRO A 72 48.53 -12.35 4.11
N ALA A 73 49.63 -13.11 4.11
CA ALA A 73 50.85 -12.81 3.38
C ALA A 73 50.54 -12.59 1.89
N LYS A 74 50.93 -11.42 1.39
CA LYS A 74 50.87 -11.01 0.00
C LYS A 74 51.82 -11.89 -0.82
N THR A 75 51.29 -12.94 -1.43
CA THR A 75 51.96 -13.66 -2.52
C THR A 75 52.26 -12.65 -3.63
N ALA A 76 53.53 -12.48 -3.96
CA ALA A 76 53.97 -11.66 -5.08
C ALA A 76 53.48 -12.32 -6.38
N GLU A 77 52.34 -11.85 -6.86
CA GLU A 77 51.78 -12.16 -8.16
C GLU A 77 52.74 -11.61 -9.23
N ALA A 78 53.21 -12.51 -10.09
CA ALA A 78 54.11 -12.19 -11.18
C ALA A 78 53.49 -11.10 -12.05
N ALA A 79 54.27 -10.05 -12.35
CA ALA A 79 53.86 -8.96 -13.22
C ALA A 79 53.33 -9.52 -14.56
N PRO A 80 52.05 -9.31 -14.92
CA PRO A 80 51.55 -9.74 -16.21
C PRO A 80 52.30 -8.98 -17.31
N SER A 81 52.83 -9.74 -18.26
CA SER A 81 53.52 -9.26 -19.45
C SER A 81 52.65 -8.24 -20.20
N ALA A 82 53.17 -7.03 -20.37
CA ALA A 82 52.47 -5.85 -20.89
C ALA A 82 52.29 -5.84 -22.42
N GLU A 83 51.96 -6.97 -23.04
CA GLU A 83 52.10 -7.11 -24.51
C GLU A 83 50.80 -7.30 -25.29
N ASN A 84 49.63 -6.93 -24.75
CA ASN A 84 48.39 -6.81 -25.54
C ASN A 84 47.33 -5.93 -24.82
N GLN A 85 47.67 -4.68 -24.48
CA GLN A 85 46.61 -3.70 -24.19
C GLN A 85 45.95 -3.31 -25.52
N PRO A 86 44.64 -3.57 -25.71
CA PRO A 86 43.91 -3.08 -26.87
C PRO A 86 44.07 -1.55 -26.93
N ALA A 87 44.43 -1.03 -28.10
CA ALA A 87 44.51 0.42 -28.31
C ALA A 87 43.19 1.04 -27.83
N ALA A 88 43.28 2.04 -26.94
CA ALA A 88 42.13 2.71 -26.37
C ALA A 88 41.16 3.12 -27.49
N ALA A 89 39.90 2.69 -27.39
CA ALA A 89 38.93 2.97 -28.44
C ALA A 89 38.71 4.50 -28.52
N THR A 90 39.12 5.10 -29.62
CA THR A 90 38.88 6.52 -29.88
C THR A 90 37.38 6.72 -30.13
N VAL A 91 36.74 7.57 -29.32
CA VAL A 91 35.34 7.95 -29.52
C VAL A 91 35.23 8.72 -30.83
N SER A 92 34.24 8.38 -31.66
CA SER A 92 33.94 9.12 -32.89
C SER A 92 33.72 10.61 -32.57
N ASP A 93 34.38 11.51 -33.30
CA ASP A 93 34.15 12.95 -33.16
C ASP A 93 32.74 13.36 -33.59
N GLU A 94 32.12 12.58 -34.48
CA GLU A 94 30.77 12.82 -34.97
C GLU A 94 29.72 12.06 -34.13
N MET A 95 28.70 12.80 -33.68
CA MET A 95 27.56 12.27 -32.94
C MET A 95 26.70 11.39 -33.85
N PRO A 96 26.36 10.14 -33.45
CA PRO A 96 25.49 9.27 -34.23
C PRO A 96 24.13 9.91 -34.51
N SER A 97 23.53 9.53 -35.64
CA SER A 97 22.19 9.99 -35.99
C SER A 97 21.13 9.37 -35.08
N LEU A 98 19.94 9.98 -35.02
CA LEU A 98 18.82 9.44 -34.25
C LEU A 98 18.39 8.05 -34.73
N GLU A 99 18.55 7.77 -36.04
CA GLU A 99 18.25 6.47 -36.64
C GLU A 99 19.22 5.39 -36.16
N GLU A 100 20.49 5.72 -35.91
CA GLU A 100 21.47 4.79 -35.36
C GLU A 100 21.18 4.43 -33.89
N PHE A 101 20.62 5.35 -33.11
CA PHE A 101 20.18 5.07 -31.74
C PHE A 101 18.87 4.26 -31.68
N GLY A 102 18.05 4.26 -32.74
CA GLY A 102 16.79 3.52 -32.78
C GLY A 102 16.95 2.03 -32.46
N PRO A 103 17.74 1.28 -33.25
CA PRO A 103 17.93 -0.16 -33.08
C PRO A 103 19.00 -0.53 -32.04
N ALA A 104 19.75 0.43 -31.51
CA ALA A 104 20.80 0.16 -30.54
C ALA A 104 20.22 -0.48 -29.27
N LYS A 105 20.99 -1.39 -28.65
CA LYS A 105 20.60 -2.05 -27.41
C LYS A 105 20.70 -1.07 -26.23
N GLU A 106 19.76 -1.14 -25.31
CA GLU A 106 19.83 -0.38 -24.07
C GLU A 106 20.96 -0.92 -23.19
N ILE A 107 21.79 -0.03 -22.66
CA ILE A 107 22.82 -0.38 -21.68
C ILE A 107 22.19 -0.57 -20.29
N ARG A 108 22.84 -1.35 -19.42
CA ARG A 108 22.29 -1.64 -18.09
C ARG A 108 22.50 -0.46 -17.14
N VAL A 109 21.47 0.35 -16.96
CA VAL A 109 21.46 1.43 -15.97
C VAL A 109 20.41 1.16 -14.90
N SER A 110 20.85 0.85 -13.68
CA SER A 110 19.96 0.55 -12.56
C SER A 110 19.07 1.76 -12.23
N GLY A 111 17.76 1.54 -12.11
CA GLY A 111 16.78 2.59 -11.79
C GLY A 111 16.29 3.45 -12.98
N SER A 112 16.86 3.27 -14.18
CA SER A 112 16.47 4.02 -15.40
C SER A 112 14.98 3.86 -15.74
N SER A 113 14.48 2.62 -15.81
CA SER A 113 13.09 2.34 -16.16
C SER A 113 12.09 2.88 -15.14
N ALA A 114 12.47 2.91 -13.84
CA ALA A 114 11.63 3.49 -12.79
C ALA A 114 11.46 5.01 -12.96
N LEU A 115 12.46 5.67 -13.56
CA LEU A 115 12.44 7.10 -13.91
C LEU A 115 11.92 7.35 -15.33
N GLY A 116 11.50 6.31 -16.07
CA GLY A 116 11.08 6.46 -17.48
C GLY A 116 12.21 6.93 -18.39
N CYS A 117 13.45 6.62 -18.02
CA CYS A 117 14.63 6.93 -18.81
C CYS A 117 15.05 5.72 -19.66
N GLU A 118 15.40 5.98 -20.91
CA GLU A 118 16.04 5.05 -21.85
C GLU A 118 17.51 5.44 -22.00
N THR A 119 18.42 4.47 -21.88
CA THR A 119 19.88 4.72 -21.94
C THR A 119 20.57 3.87 -23.01
N LYS A 120 21.12 4.51 -24.04
CA LYS A 120 21.75 3.82 -25.17
C LYS A 120 23.16 4.33 -25.43
N LEU A 121 24.05 3.43 -25.82
CA LEU A 121 25.43 3.75 -26.17
C LEU A 121 25.71 3.28 -27.60
N VAL A 122 26.15 4.19 -28.47
CA VAL A 122 26.45 3.90 -29.89
C VAL A 122 27.76 4.56 -30.26
N LYS A 123 28.76 3.78 -30.69
CA LYS A 123 30.07 4.30 -31.13
C LYS A 123 30.71 5.25 -30.09
N GLY A 124 30.56 4.89 -28.81
CA GLY A 124 31.03 5.71 -27.68
C GLY A 124 30.21 6.97 -27.37
N TRP A 125 29.03 7.16 -27.96
CA TRP A 125 28.10 8.25 -27.61
C TRP A 125 26.94 7.74 -26.77
N LEU A 126 26.82 8.25 -25.54
CA LEU A 126 25.70 7.99 -24.67
C LEU A 126 24.54 8.90 -25.04
N ARG A 127 23.35 8.30 -25.19
CA ARG A 127 22.06 8.96 -25.25
C ARG A 127 21.24 8.56 -24.04
N VAL A 128 20.76 9.55 -23.30
CA VAL A 128 19.77 9.38 -22.23
C VAL A 128 18.53 10.15 -22.64
N ILE A 129 17.39 9.48 -22.69
CA ILE A 129 16.09 10.14 -22.88
C ILE A 129 15.24 9.83 -21.67
N CYS A 130 14.81 10.85 -20.96
CA CYS A 130 13.89 10.73 -19.84
C CYS A 130 12.56 11.38 -20.22
N ASN A 131 11.49 10.60 -20.20
CA ASN A 131 10.13 11.08 -20.49
C ASN A 131 9.37 11.36 -19.19
N GLU A 132 8.27 12.12 -19.27
CA GLU A 132 7.29 12.15 -18.19
C GLU A 132 6.80 10.72 -17.88
N THR A 133 6.84 10.34 -16.60
CA THR A 133 6.31 9.05 -16.17
C THR A 133 4.87 9.23 -15.70
N LYS A 134 4.01 8.23 -15.92
CA LYS A 134 2.61 8.26 -15.44
C LYS A 134 2.48 8.38 -13.91
N GLN A 135 3.56 8.17 -13.17
CA GLN A 135 3.59 8.11 -11.70
C GLN A 135 4.56 9.09 -11.05
N GLY A 136 5.49 9.68 -11.81
CA GLY A 136 6.58 10.52 -11.28
C GLY A 136 6.56 11.92 -11.87
N GLY A 137 7.46 12.75 -11.34
CA GLY A 137 7.59 14.15 -11.74
C GLY A 137 7.94 14.35 -13.22
N LYS A 138 7.76 15.58 -13.66
CA LYS A 138 8.20 16.06 -14.97
C LYS A 138 9.69 16.39 -14.92
N PRO A 139 10.50 16.05 -15.94
CA PRO A 139 11.89 16.47 -15.96
C PRO A 139 11.96 17.99 -16.10
N VAL A 140 12.73 18.64 -15.21
CA VAL A 140 12.85 20.10 -15.08
C VAL A 140 14.22 20.57 -15.55
N ALA A 141 15.29 19.88 -15.14
CA ALA A 141 16.65 20.28 -15.51
C ALA A 141 17.59 19.06 -15.58
N LEU A 142 18.72 19.23 -16.28
CA LEU A 142 19.83 18.30 -16.26
C LEU A 142 21.14 19.09 -16.17
N THR A 143 22.00 18.72 -15.24
CA THR A 143 23.35 19.29 -15.07
C THR A 143 24.39 18.19 -15.08
N VAL A 144 25.32 18.21 -16.03
CA VAL A 144 26.47 17.29 -16.04
C VAL A 144 27.51 17.81 -15.05
N LYS A 145 27.86 17.02 -14.03
CA LYS A 145 28.84 17.35 -12.99
C LYS A 145 30.25 16.90 -13.35
N THR A 146 30.38 15.74 -13.98
CA THR A 146 31.65 15.14 -14.40
C THR A 146 31.44 14.39 -15.71
N GLY A 147 32.45 14.35 -16.58
CA GLY A 147 32.34 13.74 -17.91
C GLY A 147 31.68 14.65 -18.96
N ASP A 148 31.60 15.96 -18.69
CA ASP A 148 31.23 16.93 -19.71
C ASP A 148 32.37 17.12 -20.71
N VAL A 149 32.07 17.00 -22.00
CA VAL A 149 33.02 17.30 -23.07
C VAL A 149 32.56 18.58 -23.78
N PRO A 150 33.22 19.73 -23.51
CA PRO A 150 32.80 21.02 -24.03
C PRO A 150 32.57 21.01 -25.54
N GLY A 151 31.40 21.50 -25.97
CA GLY A 151 30.99 21.55 -27.38
C GLY A 151 30.49 20.23 -27.96
N LYS A 152 30.67 19.10 -27.27
CA LYS A 152 30.18 17.78 -27.70
C LYS A 152 28.98 17.30 -26.87
N THR A 153 28.93 17.64 -25.58
CA THR A 153 27.76 17.37 -24.75
C THR A 153 26.59 18.24 -25.19
N LYS A 154 25.45 17.62 -25.46
CA LYS A 154 24.18 18.32 -25.76
C LYS A 154 23.14 17.92 -24.74
N VAL A 155 22.63 18.90 -24.03
CA VAL A 155 21.50 18.77 -23.12
C VAL A 155 20.31 19.48 -23.73
N THR A 156 19.18 18.80 -23.84
CA THR A 156 17.92 19.40 -24.28
C THR A 156 16.87 19.06 -23.26
N VAL A 157 16.29 20.09 -22.64
CA VAL A 157 15.13 19.94 -21.76
C VAL A 157 13.98 20.66 -22.43
N ARG A 158 12.96 19.91 -22.84
CA ARG A 158 11.65 20.48 -23.16
C ARG A 158 10.83 20.44 -21.91
N GLU A 159 10.57 21.63 -21.36
CA GLU A 159 9.87 21.80 -20.10
C GLU A 159 8.59 20.95 -20.06
N GLY A 160 8.59 19.97 -19.17
CA GLY A 160 7.43 19.11 -18.94
C GLY A 160 7.22 17.93 -19.88
N GLU A 161 8.06 17.71 -20.90
CA GLU A 161 7.86 16.63 -21.87
C GLU A 161 9.00 15.61 -21.85
N VAL A 162 10.20 16.05 -22.23
CA VAL A 162 11.34 15.16 -22.49
C VAL A 162 12.64 15.87 -22.13
N LEU A 163 13.48 15.17 -21.39
CA LEU A 163 14.88 15.52 -21.15
C LEU A 163 15.75 14.58 -21.97
N GLN A 164 16.71 15.16 -22.68
CA GLN A 164 17.67 14.41 -23.50
C GLN A 164 19.09 14.86 -23.17
N LEU A 165 19.98 13.89 -22.99
CA LEU A 165 21.42 14.07 -22.87
C LEU A 165 22.10 13.25 -23.97
N TYR A 166 22.95 13.91 -24.75
CA TYR A 166 23.91 13.27 -25.66
C TYR A 166 25.30 13.66 -25.19
N THR A 167 26.16 12.69 -24.91
CA THR A 167 27.54 12.97 -24.50
C THR A 167 28.48 11.83 -24.93
N PRO A 168 29.68 12.13 -25.43
CA PRO A 168 30.69 11.09 -25.68
C PRO A 168 31.22 10.54 -24.35
N ILE A 169 31.35 9.21 -24.24
CA ILE A 169 31.96 8.51 -23.11
C ILE A 169 33.12 7.66 -23.61
N ALA A 170 34.34 8.12 -23.32
CA ALA A 170 35.57 7.44 -23.68
C ALA A 170 35.95 6.35 -22.68
N ASP A 171 36.80 5.43 -23.10
CA ASP A 171 37.35 4.39 -22.24
C ASP A 171 38.03 4.99 -21.00
N GLY A 172 37.74 4.43 -19.83
CA GLY A 172 38.26 4.91 -18.55
C GLY A 172 37.58 6.18 -18.03
N THR A 173 36.47 6.63 -18.62
CA THR A 173 35.75 7.82 -18.14
C THR A 173 34.56 7.48 -17.27
N ARG A 174 34.24 8.44 -16.39
CA ARG A 174 33.06 8.45 -15.54
C ARG A 174 32.22 9.67 -15.86
N LEU A 175 30.93 9.44 -16.13
CA LEU A 175 29.93 10.48 -16.29
C LEU A 175 29.11 10.55 -15.00
N GLU A 176 28.96 11.75 -14.47
CA GLU A 176 27.99 12.05 -13.42
C GLU A 176 27.10 13.20 -13.86
N ALA A 177 25.79 12.97 -13.91
CA ALA A 177 24.80 13.97 -14.26
C ALA A 177 23.67 14.02 -13.22
N GLU A 178 23.32 15.22 -12.76
CA GLU A 178 22.20 15.47 -11.87
C GLU A 178 20.96 15.81 -12.72
N LEU A 179 19.92 14.98 -12.61
CA LEU A 179 18.62 15.17 -13.22
C LEU A 179 17.68 15.72 -12.16
N GLU A 180 17.05 16.84 -12.46
CA GLU A 180 16.02 17.46 -11.64
C GLU A 180 14.66 17.17 -12.23
N TRP A 181 13.77 16.70 -11.37
CA TRP A 181 12.37 16.42 -11.65
C TRP A 181 11.52 17.34 -10.80
N SER A 182 10.25 17.53 -11.17
CA SER A 182 9.31 18.32 -10.37
C SER A 182 9.05 17.74 -8.97
N ASP A 183 9.51 16.51 -8.72
CA ASP A 183 9.29 15.74 -7.50
C ASP A 183 10.60 15.33 -6.79
N GLY A 184 11.77 15.69 -7.31
CA GLY A 184 13.05 15.44 -6.66
C GLY A 184 14.25 15.53 -7.59
N LYS A 185 15.39 15.01 -7.13
CA LYS A 185 16.63 14.93 -7.91
C LYS A 185 17.12 13.50 -7.99
N SER A 186 17.79 13.16 -9.07
CA SER A 186 18.46 11.87 -9.25
C SER A 186 19.81 12.10 -9.93
N THR A 187 20.84 11.44 -9.44
CA THR A 187 22.18 11.47 -10.02
C THR A 187 22.38 10.23 -10.88
N LEU A 188 22.52 10.41 -12.18
CA LEU A 188 22.99 9.39 -13.10
C LEU A 188 24.51 9.27 -12.98
N THR A 189 24.99 8.07 -12.70
CA THR A 189 26.40 7.70 -12.77
C THR A 189 26.58 6.63 -13.84
N ILE A 190 27.46 6.87 -14.81
CA ILE A 190 27.89 5.88 -15.80
C ILE A 190 29.40 5.73 -15.67
N ASP A 191 29.85 4.49 -15.50
CA ASP A 191 31.28 4.16 -15.45
C ASP A 191 31.63 3.30 -16.68
N ARG A 192 32.59 3.77 -17.48
CA ARG A 192 33.15 3.01 -18.60
C ARG A 192 34.59 2.64 -18.29
N ALA A 193 34.83 1.39 -17.89
CA ALA A 193 36.19 0.93 -17.65
C ALA A 193 36.99 0.87 -18.98
N SER A 194 38.31 0.96 -18.90
CA SER A 194 39.14 0.91 -20.12
C SER A 194 39.04 -0.44 -20.82
N GLY A 195 38.89 -0.45 -22.14
CA GLY A 195 38.79 -1.67 -22.94
C GLY A 195 37.46 -2.41 -22.83
N THR A 196 36.45 -1.86 -22.14
CA THR A 196 35.10 -2.45 -22.14
C THR A 196 34.39 -2.17 -23.45
N ARG A 197 33.66 -3.18 -23.94
CA ARG A 197 32.76 -3.00 -25.08
C ARG A 197 31.58 -2.13 -24.68
N ASP A 198 30.99 -1.43 -25.64
CA ASP A 198 29.82 -0.55 -25.39
C ASP A 198 28.67 -1.31 -24.69
N GLU A 199 28.52 -2.62 -24.95
CA GLU A 199 27.49 -3.48 -24.35
C GLU A 199 27.71 -3.83 -22.87
N ASP A 200 28.95 -3.69 -22.37
CA ASP A 200 29.33 -3.97 -20.99
C ASP A 200 29.33 -2.70 -20.12
N VAL A 201 29.13 -1.53 -20.74
CA VAL A 201 28.99 -0.27 -20.00
C VAL A 201 27.73 -0.33 -19.14
N SER A 202 27.88 0.08 -17.89
CA SER A 202 26.79 0.07 -16.92
C SER A 202 26.75 1.35 -16.11
N GLY A 203 25.64 1.57 -15.43
CA GLY A 203 25.49 2.69 -14.53
C GLY A 203 24.34 2.54 -13.57
N SER A 204 24.08 3.61 -12.84
CA SER A 204 23.00 3.67 -11.87
C SER A 204 22.46 5.08 -11.75
N PHE A 205 21.15 5.18 -11.57
CA PHE A 205 20.57 6.34 -10.92
C PHE A 205 20.67 6.17 -9.41
N SER A 206 21.28 7.15 -8.76
CA SER A 206 21.33 7.30 -7.32
C SER A 206 20.64 8.61 -6.92
N GLY A 207 20.44 8.83 -5.62
CA GLY A 207 19.69 9.97 -5.11
C GLY A 207 18.32 9.55 -4.62
N SER A 208 17.93 10.14 -3.49
CA SER A 208 16.61 9.95 -2.92
C SER A 208 15.62 10.72 -3.77
N ARG A 209 14.66 10.02 -4.40
CA ARG A 209 13.36 10.68 -4.59
C ARG A 209 12.96 11.20 -3.22
N SER A 210 12.49 12.44 -3.18
CA SER A 210 12.09 13.03 -1.91
C SER A 210 10.92 12.27 -1.27
N HIS A 211 10.27 11.36 -2.01
CA HIS A 211 9.19 10.48 -1.58
C HIS A 211 9.15 9.19 -2.43
N PRO A 212 8.58 8.08 -1.90
CA PRO A 212 8.30 6.88 -2.68
C PRO A 212 7.20 7.13 -3.72
N LEU A 213 7.06 6.23 -4.69
CA LEU A 213 5.92 6.25 -5.61
C LEU A 213 4.68 5.58 -5.01
N PRO A 214 3.44 5.99 -5.36
CA PRO A 214 2.23 5.29 -4.87
C PRO A 214 2.27 3.77 -5.10
N LYS A 215 2.68 3.32 -6.29
CA LYS A 215 2.82 1.89 -6.59
C LYS A 215 3.88 1.16 -5.75
N GLU A 216 4.94 1.86 -5.39
CA GLU A 216 5.98 1.30 -4.52
C GLU A 216 5.45 1.14 -3.09
N VAL A 217 4.68 2.12 -2.61
CA VAL A 217 4.01 2.05 -1.30
C VAL A 217 2.93 0.96 -1.31
N GLU A 218 2.16 0.79 -2.39
CA GLU A 218 1.19 -0.31 -2.51
C GLU A 218 1.87 -1.69 -2.51
N ALA A 219 3.01 -1.82 -3.20
CA ALA A 219 3.71 -3.10 -3.34
C ALA A 219 4.51 -3.50 -2.08
N ASN A 220 5.16 -2.53 -1.42
CA ASN A 220 6.12 -2.78 -0.34
C ASN A 220 5.66 -2.23 1.02
N GLY A 221 4.58 -1.44 1.06
CA GLY A 221 4.10 -0.81 2.27
C GLY A 221 3.36 -1.77 3.19
N LYS A 222 3.41 -1.48 4.49
CA LYS A 222 2.64 -2.18 5.52
C LYS A 222 1.27 -1.52 5.67
N PRO A 223 0.17 -2.28 5.67
CA PRO A 223 -1.15 -1.75 5.97
C PRO A 223 -1.15 -1.06 7.34
N ALA A 224 -1.75 0.13 7.41
CA ALA A 224 -1.94 0.86 8.65
C ALA A 224 -3.43 1.09 8.91
N VAL A 225 -3.81 1.14 10.18
CA VAL A 225 -5.21 1.30 10.59
C VAL A 225 -5.50 2.79 10.81
N VAL A 226 -6.47 3.29 10.05
CA VAL A 226 -7.08 4.62 10.25
C VAL A 226 -8.58 4.41 10.46
N ASN A 227 -9.12 4.95 11.56
CA ASN A 227 -10.55 4.87 11.85
C ASN A 227 -11.36 5.57 10.74
N GLY A 228 -12.43 4.93 10.24
CA GLY A 228 -13.26 5.46 9.16
C GLY A 228 -12.69 5.26 7.75
N ALA A 229 -11.44 4.82 7.59
CA ALA A 229 -10.83 4.68 6.26
C ALA A 229 -11.56 3.64 5.40
N VAL A 230 -11.87 2.47 5.95
CA VAL A 230 -12.52 1.37 5.20
C VAL A 230 -13.93 1.77 4.77
N GLU A 231 -14.69 2.41 5.66
CA GLU A 231 -16.04 2.91 5.41
C GLU A 231 -16.05 3.96 4.28
N LEU A 232 -14.97 4.74 4.18
CA LEU A 232 -14.74 5.72 3.12
C LEU A 232 -14.11 5.14 1.84
N GLY A 233 -13.84 3.82 1.82
CA GLY A 233 -13.21 3.16 0.66
C GLY A 233 -11.75 3.57 0.49
N CYS A 234 -11.07 3.85 1.60
CA CYS A 234 -9.67 4.24 1.67
C CYS A 234 -8.79 3.08 2.11
N ASN A 235 -7.69 2.87 1.39
CA ASN A 235 -6.58 2.03 1.81
C ASN A 235 -5.48 2.91 2.40
N VAL A 236 -4.89 2.45 3.50
CA VAL A 236 -3.81 3.18 4.18
C VAL A 236 -2.60 2.28 4.32
N PHE A 237 -1.45 2.79 3.87
CA PHE A 237 -0.19 2.08 3.87
C PHE A 237 0.90 2.96 4.45
N THR A 238 1.91 2.32 5.05
CA THR A 238 3.12 2.96 5.54
C THR A 238 4.33 2.30 4.90
N LEU A 239 5.27 3.10 4.41
CA LEU A 239 6.54 2.62 3.86
C LEU A 239 7.66 3.51 4.39
N ASN A 240 8.55 2.96 5.21
CA ASN A 240 9.56 3.72 5.94
C ASN A 240 8.92 4.85 6.78
N ASP A 241 9.29 6.09 6.51
CA ASP A 241 8.79 7.32 7.12
C ASP A 241 7.71 8.01 6.28
N TRP A 242 6.96 7.24 5.47
CA TRP A 242 5.88 7.72 4.62
C TRP A 242 4.56 7.06 4.95
N ILE A 243 3.49 7.83 4.88
CA ILE A 243 2.12 7.33 4.89
C ILE A 243 1.41 7.69 3.59
N MET A 244 0.71 6.70 3.04
CA MET A 244 -0.16 6.87 1.90
C MET A 244 -1.60 6.56 2.29
N VAL A 245 -2.51 7.48 2.00
CA VAL A 245 -3.95 7.31 2.14
C VAL A 245 -4.56 7.45 0.75
N GLN A 246 -5.09 6.35 0.23
CA GLN A 246 -5.68 6.27 -1.10
C GLN A 246 -7.17 5.93 -0.99
N CYS A 247 -8.04 6.86 -1.36
CA CYS A 247 -9.49 6.69 -1.33
C CYS A 247 -10.04 6.56 -2.75
N GLY A 248 -10.76 5.46 -3.01
CA GLY A 248 -11.38 5.17 -4.31
C GLY A 248 -12.90 5.34 -4.32
N THR A 249 -13.54 4.96 -5.42
CA THR A 249 -15.01 4.93 -5.58
C THR A 249 -15.68 3.69 -4.99
N GLN A 250 -14.94 2.86 -4.26
CA GLN A 250 -15.47 1.60 -3.70
C GLN A 250 -16.48 1.83 -2.57
N SER A 251 -16.47 3.02 -1.94
CA SER A 251 -17.45 3.36 -0.92
C SER A 251 -18.75 3.86 -1.55
N ALA A 252 -19.80 3.04 -1.43
CA ALA A 252 -21.16 3.45 -1.74
C ALA A 252 -21.63 4.63 -0.89
N LEU A 253 -21.07 4.77 0.32
CA LEU A 253 -21.39 5.85 1.25
C LEU A 253 -20.80 7.17 0.77
N ALA A 254 -19.51 7.19 0.49
CA ALA A 254 -18.78 8.43 0.27
C ALA A 254 -19.10 9.07 -1.11
N GLY A 255 -19.36 8.25 -2.12
CA GLY A 255 -19.51 8.71 -3.51
C GLY A 255 -18.16 8.94 -4.19
N LYS A 256 -18.12 9.83 -5.18
CA LYS A 256 -16.88 10.09 -5.94
C LYS A 256 -15.94 11.00 -5.17
N PRO A 257 -14.64 10.68 -5.12
CA PRO A 257 -13.61 11.60 -4.65
C PRO A 257 -13.65 12.95 -5.38
N LYS A 258 -13.52 14.06 -4.65
CA LYS A 258 -13.43 15.42 -5.22
C LYS A 258 -12.08 16.08 -4.99
N GLY A 259 -11.51 15.95 -3.79
CA GLY A 259 -10.28 16.68 -3.45
C GLY A 259 -9.69 16.32 -2.09
N ILE A 260 -8.45 16.71 -1.88
CA ILE A 260 -7.73 16.63 -0.61
C ILE A 260 -7.07 17.98 -0.36
N GLU A 261 -7.19 18.48 0.87
CA GLU A 261 -6.55 19.69 1.37
C GLU A 261 -5.82 19.37 2.67
N VAL A 262 -4.50 19.56 2.72
CA VAL A 262 -3.74 19.34 3.96
C VAL A 262 -3.77 20.62 4.79
N VAL A 263 -4.42 20.55 5.94
CA VAL A 263 -4.66 21.66 6.88
C VAL A 263 -3.44 21.84 7.80
N ARG A 264 -2.86 20.75 8.30
CA ARG A 264 -1.69 20.75 9.20
C ARG A 264 -0.73 19.62 8.86
N GLY A 265 0.55 19.83 9.14
CA GLY A 265 1.60 18.83 8.92
C GLY A 265 2.13 18.79 7.48
N LYS A 266 1.69 19.72 6.63
CA LYS A 266 2.23 19.89 5.27
C LYS A 266 3.68 20.36 5.37
N LYS A 267 4.60 19.54 4.88
CA LYS A 267 5.97 19.97 4.59
C LYS A 267 6.05 20.29 3.10
N GLU A 268 6.27 21.55 2.76
CA GLU A 268 6.30 22.02 1.38
C GLU A 268 7.26 21.17 0.53
N GLY A 269 6.82 20.82 -0.69
CA GLY A 269 7.56 19.93 -1.60
C GLY A 269 7.45 18.42 -1.31
N SER A 270 7.27 18.02 -0.06
CA SER A 270 7.27 16.59 0.36
C SER A 270 5.88 15.94 0.40
N THR A 271 4.82 16.69 0.69
CA THR A 271 3.45 16.17 0.62
C THR A 271 2.96 16.20 -0.82
N LYS A 272 2.55 15.04 -1.34
CA LYS A 272 1.97 14.89 -2.67
C LYS A 272 0.49 14.53 -2.58
N ILE A 273 -0.29 15.15 -3.45
CA ILE A 273 -1.74 14.96 -3.55
C ILE A 273 -2.04 14.66 -5.01
N TRP A 274 -2.76 13.57 -5.27
CA TRP A 274 -3.27 13.23 -6.58
C TRP A 274 -4.78 13.07 -6.52
N VAL A 275 -5.49 13.61 -7.50
CA VAL A 275 -6.93 13.40 -7.70
C VAL A 275 -7.16 13.04 -9.16
N THR A 276 -7.48 11.79 -9.43
CA THR A 276 -7.62 11.28 -10.80
C THR A 276 -9.09 11.27 -11.20
N ASN A 277 -9.56 12.32 -11.89
CA ASN A 277 -10.89 12.41 -12.52
C ASN A 277 -12.06 11.85 -11.70
N GLY A 278 -12.03 12.02 -10.37
CA GLY A 278 -13.04 11.51 -9.44
C GLY A 278 -13.11 9.98 -9.28
N ALA A 279 -12.06 9.26 -9.67
CA ALA A 279 -11.91 7.82 -9.47
C ALA A 279 -11.12 7.51 -8.18
N ILE A 280 -10.00 8.20 -7.98
CA ILE A 280 -9.08 7.97 -6.87
C ILE A 280 -8.56 9.32 -6.38
N MET A 281 -8.48 9.50 -5.07
CA MET A 281 -7.69 10.54 -4.44
C MET A 281 -6.60 9.90 -3.57
N THR A 282 -5.38 10.41 -3.65
CA THR A 282 -4.23 9.87 -2.92
C THR A 282 -3.51 11.01 -2.21
N LEU A 283 -3.32 10.86 -0.89
CA LEU A 283 -2.41 11.65 -0.08
C LEU A 283 -1.17 10.80 0.19
N LEU A 284 0.01 11.29 -0.18
CA LEU A 284 1.29 10.73 0.24
C LEU A 284 2.09 11.81 0.95
N THR A 285 2.53 11.53 2.16
CA THR A 285 3.20 12.55 2.97
C THR A 285 4.20 11.90 3.93
N PRO A 286 5.30 12.61 4.30
CA PRO A 286 6.17 12.14 5.35
C PRO A 286 5.38 11.98 6.65
N PHE A 287 5.60 10.88 7.35
CA PHE A 287 4.97 10.52 8.60
C PHE A 287 6.00 9.78 9.44
N ALA A 288 6.68 10.54 10.31
CA ALA A 288 7.71 10.04 11.22
C ALA A 288 7.26 10.22 12.68
N ALA A 289 7.96 9.59 13.63
CA ALA A 289 7.70 9.80 15.05
C ALA A 289 7.74 11.29 15.42
N GLY A 290 6.73 11.76 16.14
CA GLY A 290 6.48 13.16 16.47
C GLY A 290 5.64 13.93 15.44
N SER A 291 5.16 13.28 14.37
CA SER A 291 4.37 13.95 13.34
C SER A 291 2.88 13.98 13.68
N GLU A 292 2.25 15.11 13.38
CA GLU A 292 0.80 15.27 13.34
C GLU A 292 0.39 15.80 11.97
N ILE A 293 -0.61 15.16 11.36
CA ILE A 293 -1.11 15.53 10.04
C ILE A 293 -2.62 15.67 10.12
N GLU A 294 -3.12 16.79 9.63
CA GLU A 294 -4.54 17.07 9.51
C GLU A 294 -4.83 17.33 8.03
N ALA A 295 -5.71 16.54 7.43
CA ALA A 295 -6.06 16.67 6.02
C ALA A 295 -7.55 16.51 5.81
N THR A 296 -8.17 17.42 5.06
CA THR A 296 -9.57 17.36 4.69
C THR A 296 -9.71 16.65 3.34
N PHE A 297 -10.48 15.58 3.31
CA PHE A 297 -10.87 14.86 2.11
C PHE A 297 -12.31 15.25 1.76
N GLU A 298 -12.61 15.48 0.48
CA GLU A 298 -13.95 15.82 0.02
C GLU A 298 -14.49 14.77 -0.95
N TRP A 299 -15.73 14.36 -0.75
CA TRP A 299 -16.48 13.50 -1.67
C TRP A 299 -17.79 14.15 -2.12
N THR A 300 -18.41 13.58 -3.16
CA THR A 300 -19.69 14.08 -3.69
C THR A 300 -20.88 13.88 -2.75
N THR A 301 -20.93 12.77 -2.00
CA THR A 301 -22.15 12.39 -1.25
C THR A 301 -22.09 12.85 0.20
N ILE A 302 -20.98 12.59 0.88
CA ILE A 302 -20.84 12.86 2.33
C ILE A 302 -20.14 14.19 2.65
N GLY A 303 -19.74 14.95 1.63
CA GLY A 303 -19.03 16.21 1.81
C GLY A 303 -17.59 16.04 2.29
N LYS A 304 -17.17 16.89 3.22
CA LYS A 304 -15.79 16.94 3.75
C LYS A 304 -15.64 16.06 4.99
N LYS A 305 -14.52 15.34 5.09
CA LYS A 305 -14.06 14.64 6.29
C LYS A 305 -12.61 14.97 6.60
N THR A 306 -12.32 15.20 7.87
CA THR A 306 -11.00 15.55 8.38
C THR A 306 -10.30 14.29 8.85
N LEU A 307 -9.26 13.89 8.12
CA LEU A 307 -8.29 12.91 8.55
C LEU A 307 -7.33 13.54 9.56
N ASN A 308 -7.24 12.94 10.74
CA ASN A 308 -6.25 13.27 11.76
C ASN A 308 -5.32 12.08 11.94
N LEU A 309 -4.03 12.27 11.65
CA LEU A 309 -2.97 11.29 11.87
C LEU A 309 -2.02 11.80 12.95
N SER A 310 -1.62 10.93 13.86
CA SER A 310 -0.64 11.24 14.89
C SER A 310 0.29 10.05 15.12
N TRP A 311 1.59 10.33 15.13
CA TRP A 311 2.61 9.39 15.57
C TRP A 311 3.39 10.05 16.70
N PRO A 312 3.22 9.62 17.96
CA PRO A 312 3.96 10.17 19.09
C PRO A 312 5.47 10.06 18.95
N ALA A 313 6.21 11.07 19.43
CA ALA A 313 7.67 11.06 19.40
C ALA A 313 8.24 9.89 20.23
N GLY A 314 9.25 9.19 19.67
CA GLY A 314 9.90 8.05 20.34
C GLY A 314 9.07 6.76 20.38
N ALA A 315 7.83 6.76 19.90
CA ALA A 315 7.03 5.55 19.79
C ALA A 315 7.44 4.72 18.55
N ALA A 316 7.34 3.39 18.66
CA ALA A 316 7.39 2.53 17.48
C ALA A 316 6.23 2.88 16.53
N LEU A 317 6.38 2.59 15.22
CA LEU A 317 5.34 2.83 14.22
C LEU A 317 4.03 2.17 14.67
N PRO A 318 2.97 2.94 14.97
CA PRO A 318 1.79 2.36 15.57
C PRO A 318 0.95 1.67 14.48
N THR A 319 0.37 0.52 14.82
CA THR A 319 -0.57 -0.18 13.92
C THR A 319 -1.79 0.69 13.61
N ARG A 320 -2.18 1.57 14.55
CA ARG A 320 -3.24 2.57 14.40
C ARG A 320 -2.62 3.97 14.42
N VAL A 321 -2.79 4.71 13.33
CA VAL A 321 -2.09 5.99 13.09
C VAL A 321 -3.02 7.19 13.13
N GLY A 322 -4.35 7.00 13.20
CA GLY A 322 -5.30 8.11 13.20
C GLY A 322 -6.74 7.73 12.87
N GLY A 323 -7.52 8.72 12.44
CA GLY A 323 -8.93 8.56 12.07
C GLY A 323 -9.53 9.73 11.31
N PHE A 324 -10.59 9.47 10.56
CA PHE A 324 -11.46 10.49 9.99
C PHE A 324 -12.48 10.98 11.03
N ASP A 325 -12.78 12.26 11.02
CA ASP A 325 -13.82 12.85 11.86
C ASP A 325 -15.22 12.29 11.56
N GLY A 326 -16.08 12.34 12.58
CA GLY A 326 -17.43 11.78 12.51
C GLY A 326 -17.48 10.25 12.46
N PHE A 327 -16.34 9.56 12.37
CA PHE A 327 -16.25 8.13 12.68
C PHE A 327 -15.84 8.02 14.13
N ALA A 328 -16.78 7.59 14.96
CA ALA A 328 -16.49 7.34 16.37
C ALA A 328 -15.36 6.30 16.49
N ASP A 329 -14.60 6.35 17.60
CA ASP A 329 -13.48 5.46 17.83
C ASP A 329 -13.96 4.01 17.97
N ILE A 330 -14.11 3.32 16.83
CA ILE A 330 -14.53 1.93 16.77
C ILE A 330 -13.45 1.09 17.47
N PRO A 331 -13.83 0.34 18.52
CA PRO A 331 -12.91 -0.53 19.23
C PRO A 331 -12.20 -1.50 18.28
N GLY A 332 -10.89 -1.66 18.48
CA GLY A 332 -10.07 -2.56 17.67
C GLY A 332 -10.32 -4.03 17.97
N ARG A 333 -9.75 -4.92 17.14
CA ARG A 333 -9.83 -6.37 17.33
C ARG A 333 -9.32 -6.82 18.71
N GLU A 334 -8.22 -6.23 19.18
CA GLU A 334 -7.63 -6.53 20.49
C GLU A 334 -8.50 -6.07 21.66
N GLU A 335 -9.14 -4.91 21.54
CA GLU A 335 -10.08 -4.43 22.56
C GLU A 335 -11.26 -5.40 22.68
N PHE A 336 -11.83 -5.83 21.54
CA PHE A 336 -12.85 -6.87 21.54
C PHE A 336 -12.33 -8.25 21.99
N ALA A 337 -11.04 -8.55 21.89
CA ALA A 337 -10.50 -9.81 22.41
C ALA A 337 -10.69 -9.89 23.93
N ASN A 338 -10.60 -8.76 24.63
CA ASN A 338 -10.74 -8.65 26.09
C ASN A 338 -12.13 -8.17 26.55
N ALA A 339 -13.02 -7.84 25.61
CA ALA A 339 -14.36 -7.36 25.90
C ALA A 339 -15.28 -8.45 26.49
N GLU A 340 -16.28 -7.99 27.24
CA GLU A 340 -17.31 -8.83 27.83
C GLU A 340 -18.15 -9.52 26.74
N MET A 341 -18.44 -10.81 26.92
CA MET A 341 -19.41 -11.50 26.06
C MET A 341 -20.81 -10.97 26.36
N VAL A 342 -21.55 -10.61 25.31
CA VAL A 342 -22.97 -10.26 25.42
C VAL A 342 -23.81 -11.38 24.84
N ASN A 343 -24.92 -11.69 25.48
CA ASN A 343 -25.78 -12.78 25.03
C ASN A 343 -26.62 -12.32 23.82
N ILE A 344 -26.46 -13.01 22.70
CA ILE A 344 -27.35 -12.93 21.54
C ILE A 344 -28.04 -14.28 21.42
N GLU A 345 -29.36 -14.27 21.54
CA GLU A 345 -30.15 -15.49 21.45
C GLU A 345 -29.90 -16.16 20.10
N ARG A 346 -29.58 -17.47 20.15
CA ARG A 346 -29.22 -18.29 18.99
C ARG A 346 -27.95 -17.85 18.24
N GLY A 347 -27.11 -16.99 18.83
CA GLY A 347 -25.82 -16.61 18.25
C GLY A 347 -24.88 -17.81 18.06
N LEU A 348 -24.81 -18.71 19.05
CA LEU A 348 -23.98 -19.92 19.00
C LEU A 348 -24.42 -20.91 17.92
N ALA A 349 -25.72 -21.03 17.64
CA ALA A 349 -26.24 -21.91 16.58
C ALA A 349 -25.76 -21.51 15.17
N ASN A 350 -25.30 -20.27 15.02
CA ASN A 350 -24.74 -19.72 13.79
C ASN A 350 -23.22 -19.59 13.82
N ASN A 351 -22.55 -20.20 14.81
CA ASN A 351 -21.10 -20.03 15.05
C ASN A 351 -20.71 -18.55 15.14
N CYS A 352 -21.55 -17.73 15.77
CA CYS A 352 -21.30 -16.32 16.01
C CYS A 352 -20.95 -16.09 17.47
N THR A 353 -19.95 -15.24 17.70
CA THR A 353 -19.59 -14.72 19.01
C THR A 353 -19.96 -13.24 19.08
N SER A 354 -20.47 -12.80 20.22
CA SER A 354 -20.91 -11.43 20.43
C SER A 354 -20.23 -10.86 21.67
N LYS A 355 -19.55 -9.73 21.48
CA LYS A 355 -18.81 -9.04 22.55
C LYS A 355 -19.13 -7.56 22.56
N MET A 356 -19.02 -6.92 23.72
CA MET A 356 -19.33 -5.50 23.88
C MET A 356 -18.28 -4.77 24.70
N THR A 357 -17.86 -3.59 24.22
CA THR A 357 -16.96 -2.66 24.93
C THR A 357 -17.31 -1.22 24.57
N ARG A 358 -17.27 -0.30 25.55
CA ARG A 358 -17.50 1.15 25.34
C ARG A 358 -18.76 1.51 24.53
N GLY A 359 -19.86 0.78 24.69
CA GLY A 359 -21.08 1.03 23.91
C GLY A 359 -21.04 0.50 22.47
N TRP A 360 -20.05 -0.31 22.12
CA TRP A 360 -19.95 -0.97 20.82
C TRP A 360 -20.11 -2.47 20.99
N MET A 361 -20.97 -3.06 20.18
CA MET A 361 -21.15 -4.49 20.07
C MET A 361 -20.47 -4.99 18.81
N ARG A 362 -19.70 -6.07 18.92
CA ARG A 362 -19.16 -6.81 17.77
C ARG A 362 -19.78 -8.19 17.73
N ILE A 363 -20.28 -8.56 16.56
CA ILE A 363 -20.74 -9.90 16.22
C ILE A 363 -19.78 -10.45 15.17
N ALA A 364 -19.06 -11.50 15.54
CA ALA A 364 -18.12 -12.20 14.68
C ALA A 364 -18.60 -13.62 14.44
N CYS A 365 -19.01 -13.91 13.21
CA CYS A 365 -19.42 -15.23 12.74
C CYS A 365 -18.27 -15.90 11.98
N SER A 366 -18.06 -17.19 12.27
CA SER A 366 -16.96 -17.98 11.69
C SER A 366 -17.12 -18.22 10.17
N ALA A 367 -16.09 -18.81 9.55
CA ALA A 367 -16.02 -19.05 8.12
C ALA A 367 -17.07 -20.02 7.55
N THR A 368 -17.74 -20.78 8.41
CA THR A 368 -18.83 -21.68 8.03
C THR A 368 -19.95 -21.61 9.07
N ASN A 369 -21.20 -21.55 8.60
CA ASN A 369 -22.34 -21.76 9.49
C ASN A 369 -22.48 -23.24 9.88
N SER A 370 -23.47 -23.55 10.71
CA SER A 370 -23.81 -24.91 11.14
C SER A 370 -24.15 -25.89 10.00
N SER A 371 -24.49 -25.39 8.81
CA SER A 371 -24.78 -26.19 7.60
C SER A 371 -23.63 -26.21 6.59
N GLY A 372 -22.46 -25.64 6.92
CA GLY A 372 -21.29 -25.58 6.03
C GLY A 372 -21.33 -24.47 4.97
N GLY A 373 -22.35 -23.61 4.98
CA GLY A 373 -22.45 -22.47 4.10
C GLY A 373 -21.38 -21.41 4.37
N LYS A 374 -20.86 -20.83 3.28
CA LYS A 374 -19.82 -19.78 3.33
C LYS A 374 -20.45 -18.39 3.46
N PRO A 375 -19.96 -17.53 4.36
CA PRO A 375 -20.40 -16.15 4.45
C PRO A 375 -20.31 -15.38 3.13
N LYS A 376 -21.32 -14.57 2.83
CA LYS A 376 -21.41 -13.76 1.61
C LYS A 376 -21.48 -12.27 1.89
N LYS A 377 -22.40 -11.83 2.75
CA LYS A 377 -22.60 -10.40 3.05
C LYS A 377 -23.33 -10.18 4.38
N ILE A 378 -23.10 -9.01 4.97
CA ILE A 378 -23.95 -8.43 6.02
C ILE A 378 -24.59 -7.17 5.42
N GLU A 379 -25.89 -6.99 5.65
CA GLU A 379 -26.64 -5.83 5.19
C GLU A 379 -27.38 -5.20 6.37
N LEU A 380 -27.17 -3.91 6.62
CA LEU A 380 -27.92 -3.18 7.64
C LEU A 380 -29.30 -2.83 7.08
N VAL A 381 -30.34 -3.36 7.72
CA VAL A 381 -31.73 -3.16 7.30
C VAL A 381 -32.36 -1.99 8.05
N LYS A 382 -32.01 -1.81 9.33
CA LYS A 382 -32.59 -0.79 10.21
C LYS A 382 -31.62 -0.36 11.31
N GLY A 383 -31.73 0.89 11.79
CA GLY A 383 -31.28 1.30 13.12
C GLY A 383 -29.89 1.93 13.20
N ALA A 384 -28.88 1.33 12.57
CA ALA A 384 -27.54 1.92 12.57
C ALA A 384 -27.37 2.90 11.40
N LYS A 385 -26.86 4.09 11.71
CA LYS A 385 -26.28 4.94 10.68
C LYS A 385 -24.99 4.29 10.17
N PRO A 386 -24.60 4.50 8.90
CA PRO A 386 -23.37 3.92 8.38
C PRO A 386 -22.11 4.32 9.17
N GLU A 387 -22.08 5.51 9.79
CA GLU A 387 -20.99 5.95 10.66
C GLU A 387 -20.94 5.24 12.03
N ASP A 388 -22.04 4.62 12.45
CA ASP A 388 -22.16 3.90 13.72
C ASP A 388 -21.98 2.37 13.54
N ALA A 389 -21.60 1.92 12.35
CA ALA A 389 -21.40 0.51 12.05
C ALA A 389 -20.23 0.23 11.09
N ARG A 390 -19.54 -0.88 11.33
CA ARG A 390 -18.48 -1.43 10.50
C ARG A 390 -18.78 -2.87 10.15
N ILE A 391 -18.80 -3.17 8.85
CA ILE A 391 -19.02 -4.50 8.32
C ILE A 391 -17.73 -4.97 7.65
N GLU A 392 -17.26 -6.16 8.02
CA GLU A 392 -16.08 -6.77 7.42
C GLU A 392 -16.38 -8.23 7.06
N THR A 393 -15.89 -8.67 5.90
CA THR A 393 -15.97 -10.07 5.47
C THR A 393 -14.60 -10.69 5.15
N PRO A 394 -13.60 -10.60 6.06
CA PRO A 394 -12.25 -11.10 5.79
C PRO A 394 -12.21 -12.63 5.83
N ASP A 395 -11.51 -13.25 4.87
CA ASP A 395 -11.18 -14.68 4.86
C ASP A 395 -12.37 -15.61 5.11
N GLY A 396 -13.54 -15.21 4.59
CA GLY A 396 -14.77 -15.93 4.75
C GLY A 396 -15.43 -15.79 6.12
N ALA A 397 -14.91 -15.04 7.09
CA ALA A 397 -15.64 -14.69 8.32
C ALA A 397 -16.55 -13.46 8.09
N MET A 398 -17.60 -13.29 8.92
CA MET A 398 -18.45 -12.11 8.92
C MET A 398 -18.31 -11.36 10.24
N ASN A 399 -17.97 -10.08 10.19
CA ASN A 399 -17.86 -9.22 11.37
C ASN A 399 -18.78 -8.01 11.21
N LEU A 400 -19.69 -7.81 12.16
CA LEU A 400 -20.46 -6.58 12.32
C LEU A 400 -20.02 -5.93 13.64
N THR A 401 -19.49 -4.73 13.60
CA THR A 401 -19.26 -3.89 14.78
C THR A 401 -20.21 -2.72 14.71
N VAL A 402 -21.01 -2.49 15.75
CA VAL A 402 -22.08 -1.48 15.73
C VAL A 402 -22.23 -0.84 17.10
N LYS A 403 -22.49 0.47 17.11
CA LYS A 403 -22.77 1.20 18.34
C LYS A 403 -24.15 0.82 18.87
N VAL A 404 -24.23 0.47 20.14
CA VAL A 404 -25.47 0.07 20.81
C VAL A 404 -25.56 0.74 22.19
N GLY A 405 -26.76 1.18 22.53
CA GLY A 405 -27.11 1.84 23.77
C GLY A 405 -28.63 1.91 23.95
N ALA A 406 -29.10 2.55 25.02
CA ALA A 406 -30.53 2.76 25.21
C ALA A 406 -31.15 3.49 23.99
N GLY A 407 -32.29 2.99 23.52
CA GLY A 407 -32.97 3.43 22.30
C GLY A 407 -32.51 2.72 21.01
N THR A 408 -31.59 1.75 21.08
CA THR A 408 -31.15 1.02 19.89
C THR A 408 -32.25 0.08 19.40
N ASP A 409 -32.55 0.16 18.10
CA ASP A 409 -33.44 -0.75 17.38
C ASP A 409 -32.82 -1.07 16.01
N LEU A 410 -31.95 -2.09 16.00
CA LEU A 410 -31.10 -2.46 14.87
C LEU A 410 -31.56 -3.77 14.24
N GLU A 411 -31.65 -3.78 12.92
CA GLU A 411 -31.84 -5.00 12.13
C GLU A 411 -30.68 -5.15 11.14
N ALA A 412 -30.08 -6.35 11.09
CA ALA A 412 -29.04 -6.68 10.12
C ALA A 412 -29.28 -8.07 9.52
N LEU A 413 -29.16 -8.20 8.20
CA LEU A 413 -29.27 -9.47 7.50
C LEU A 413 -27.90 -10.06 7.25
N PHE A 414 -27.64 -11.22 7.84
CA PHE A 414 -26.42 -11.99 7.61
C PHE A 414 -26.73 -13.06 6.55
N THR A 415 -26.00 -13.05 5.44
CA THR A 415 -26.21 -13.98 4.32
C THR A 415 -25.02 -14.90 4.15
N TRP A 416 -25.28 -16.20 4.14
CA TRP A 416 -24.36 -17.26 3.74
C TRP A 416 -24.74 -17.78 2.35
N SER A 417 -23.98 -18.75 1.83
CA SER A 417 -24.22 -19.33 0.51
C SER A 417 -25.53 -20.10 0.38
N ASP A 418 -26.03 -20.63 1.48
CA ASP A 418 -27.14 -21.56 1.60
C ASP A 418 -28.35 -20.98 2.35
N LYS A 419 -28.15 -19.98 3.21
CA LYS A 419 -29.21 -19.37 4.03
C LYS A 419 -28.92 -17.92 4.41
N SER A 420 -29.92 -17.23 4.94
CA SER A 420 -29.76 -15.92 5.58
C SER A 420 -30.44 -15.92 6.95
N HIS A 421 -29.88 -15.18 7.90
CA HIS A 421 -30.45 -14.98 9.23
C HIS A 421 -30.54 -13.49 9.52
N LYS A 422 -31.71 -13.06 10.00
CA LYS A 422 -31.91 -11.68 10.45
C LYS A 422 -31.51 -11.57 11.92
N LEU A 423 -30.54 -10.71 12.20
CA LEU A 423 -30.23 -10.28 13.55
C LEU A 423 -31.14 -9.09 13.91
N ILE A 424 -31.80 -9.18 15.06
CA ILE A 424 -32.52 -8.06 15.68
C ILE A 424 -31.85 -7.74 17.01
N VAL A 425 -31.49 -6.48 17.23
CA VAL A 425 -30.88 -5.98 18.46
C VAL A 425 -31.76 -4.85 18.98
N GLN A 426 -32.28 -5.03 20.19
CA GLN A 426 -33.20 -4.09 20.80
C GLN A 426 -32.73 -3.75 22.21
N TRP A 427 -32.60 -2.45 22.46
CA TRP A 427 -32.36 -1.90 23.78
C TRP A 427 -33.29 -0.69 23.93
N PRO A 428 -34.40 -0.82 24.66
CA PRO A 428 -35.37 0.26 24.83
C PRO A 428 -34.74 1.53 25.43
N GLU A 429 -35.31 2.69 25.10
CA GLU A 429 -34.86 3.97 25.64
C GLU A 429 -35.16 4.05 27.14
N GLY A 430 -34.21 4.58 27.93
CA GLY A 430 -34.34 4.73 29.38
C GLY A 430 -34.16 3.43 30.19
N GLU A 431 -34.04 2.27 29.54
CA GLU A 431 -33.82 0.99 30.23
C GLU A 431 -32.33 0.68 30.44
N SER A 432 -32.04 -0.06 31.52
CA SER A 432 -30.70 -0.64 31.72
C SER A 432 -30.38 -1.68 30.64
N ARG A 433 -29.09 -2.00 30.46
CA ARG A 433 -28.64 -3.00 29.48
C ARG A 433 -29.42 -4.32 29.65
N PRO A 434 -30.12 -4.82 28.61
CA PRO A 434 -30.85 -6.07 28.71
C PRO A 434 -29.87 -7.24 28.84
N ALA A 435 -30.29 -8.31 29.53
CA ALA A 435 -29.50 -9.53 29.69
C ALA A 435 -29.27 -10.25 28.34
N VAL A 436 -30.23 -10.14 27.42
CA VAL A 436 -30.15 -10.60 26.04
C VAL A 436 -30.28 -9.37 25.16
N LEU A 437 -29.21 -9.05 24.43
CA LEU A 437 -29.13 -7.80 23.67
C LEU A 437 -29.77 -7.90 22.28
N GLY A 438 -29.94 -9.13 21.78
CA GLY A 438 -30.54 -9.37 20.48
C GLY A 438 -30.76 -10.86 20.23
N ARG A 439 -31.31 -11.17 19.05
CA ARG A 439 -31.62 -12.54 18.62
C ARG A 439 -31.42 -12.69 17.11
N PHE A 440 -31.02 -13.88 16.68
CA PHE A 440 -31.12 -14.28 15.28
C PHE A 440 -32.47 -14.94 15.00
N GLU A 441 -33.28 -14.35 14.13
CA GLU A 441 -34.51 -14.96 13.63
C GLU A 441 -34.20 -16.09 12.64
N ASP A 442 -35.09 -17.09 12.62
CA ASP A 442 -35.03 -18.28 11.74
C ASP A 442 -33.78 -19.17 11.88
N ALA A 443 -32.96 -18.94 12.91
CA ALA A 443 -31.95 -19.90 13.33
C ALA A 443 -32.67 -21.06 14.02
N LYS A 444 -32.72 -22.23 13.36
CA LYS A 444 -33.21 -23.49 13.92
C LYS A 444 -32.07 -24.38 14.34
#